data_AF-A0AA43A0C2-F1
#
_entry.id   AF-A0AA43A0C2-F1
#
_cell.length_a   1.000
_cell.length_b   1.000
_cell.length_c   1.000
_cell.angle_alpha   90.00
_cell.angle_beta   90.00
_cell.angle_gamma   90.00
#
_symmetry.space_group_name_H-M   'P 1'
#
loop_
_entity.id
_entity.type
_entity.pdbx_description
1 polymer ?
#
loop_
_entity_poly.entity_id
_entity_poly.type
_entity_poly.pdbx_seq_one_letter_code
_entity_poly.pdbx_strand_id
1 'polypeptide(L)'
;NASSYVVDTLQTVFHYLFTTGSFEECLIGVVNQGGDADTTGAIAGMIAGAFYGLDEIPKRWLKKLKSEVREEVDAQAVKLVKISPWGDQNAEEKDD
;
A
#
# COMPACT_ATOMS: atom_id res chain seq x y z
N ASN A 1 -2.98 19.20 -10.38
CA ASN A 1 -4.44 19.02 -10.30
C ASN A 1 -4.65 17.53 -10.08
N ALA A 2 -5.28 17.10 -8.98
CA ALA A 2 -5.48 15.69 -8.66
C ALA A 2 -6.93 15.29 -9.01
N SER A 3 -7.23 15.24 -10.32
CA SER A 3 -8.55 14.82 -10.78
C SER A 3 -8.71 13.30 -10.62
N SER A 4 -9.94 12.80 -10.79
CA SER A 4 -10.24 11.36 -10.82
C SER A 4 -9.73 10.66 -12.10
N TYR A 5 -8.95 11.36 -12.93
CA TYR A 5 -8.27 10.76 -14.06
C TYR A 5 -7.05 9.96 -13.61
N VAL A 6 -6.97 8.69 -14.02
CA VAL A 6 -5.93 7.75 -13.57
C VAL A 6 -4.50 8.25 -13.79
N VAL A 7 -4.26 9.05 -14.83
CA VAL A 7 -2.93 9.61 -15.09
C VAL A 7 -2.55 10.64 -14.03
N ASP A 8 -3.48 11.53 -13.66
CA ASP A 8 -3.25 12.54 -12.62
C ASP A 8 -3.04 11.87 -11.26
N THR A 9 -3.79 10.79 -10.99
CA THR A 9 -3.60 9.96 -9.80
C THR A 9 -2.21 9.37 -9.75
N LEU A 10 -1.76 8.65 -10.79
CA LEU A 10 -0.44 8.01 -10.79
C LEU A 10 0.71 9.01 -10.75
N GLN A 11 0.57 10.15 -11.44
CA GLN A 11 1.56 11.24 -11.37
C GLN A 11 1.69 11.78 -9.95
N THR A 12 0.56 11.98 -9.26
CA THR A 12 0.56 12.45 -7.87
C THR A 12 1.19 11.42 -6.94
N VAL A 13 0.80 10.14 -7.06
CA VAL A 13 1.35 9.06 -6.22
C VAL A 13 2.86 8.94 -6.40
N PHE A 14 3.35 8.87 -7.64
CA PHE A 14 4.78 8.72 -7.88
C PHE A 14 5.59 9.95 -7.49
N HIS A 15 5.04 11.16 -7.67
CA HIS A 15 5.70 12.37 -7.19
C HIS A 15 6.01 12.28 -5.70
N TYR A 16 5.00 11.99 -4.86
CA TYR A 16 5.21 11.88 -3.41
C TYR A 16 6.04 10.66 -3.03
N LEU A 17 5.87 9.52 -3.71
CA LEU A 17 6.67 8.32 -3.45
C LEU A 17 8.18 8.57 -3.65
N PHE A 18 8.56 9.34 -4.69
CA PHE A 18 9.97 9.62 -5.00
C PHE A 18 10.53 10.86 -4.31
N THR A 19 9.70 11.67 -3.64
CA THR A 19 10.13 12.91 -2.97
C THR A 19 10.04 12.87 -1.45
N THR A 20 9.48 11.80 -0.87
CA THR A 20 9.34 11.60 0.59
C THR A 20 10.15 10.39 1.06
N GLY A 21 10.41 10.29 2.37
CA GLY A 21 11.29 9.26 2.94
C GLY A 21 10.58 8.15 3.73
N SER A 22 9.26 8.22 3.90
CA SER A 22 8.49 7.26 4.69
C SER A 22 7.08 7.07 4.15
N PHE A 23 6.45 5.95 4.54
CA PHE A 23 5.04 5.68 4.22
C PHE A 23 4.13 6.82 4.69
N GLU A 24 4.36 7.32 5.90
CA GLU A 24 3.55 8.38 6.51
C GLU A 24 3.65 9.69 5.73
N GLU A 25 4.87 10.15 5.44
CA GLU A 25 5.10 11.39 4.68
C GLU A 25 4.51 11.30 3.27
N CYS A 26 4.72 10.17 2.59
CA CYS A 26 4.18 9.92 1.25
C CYS A 26 2.66 10.03 1.25
N LEU A 27 1.99 9.31 2.17
CA LEU A 27 0.54 9.24 2.19
C LEU A 27 -0.10 10.57 2.60
N ILE A 28 0.50 11.27 3.57
CA ILE A 28 0.09 12.62 3.98
C ILE A 28 0.20 13.60 2.81
N GLY A 29 1.29 13.53 2.04
CA GLY A 29 1.49 14.36 0.86
C GLY A 29 0.40 14.15 -0.18
N VAL A 30 0.13 12.89 -0.54
CA VAL A 30 -0.89 12.53 -1.53
C VAL A 30 -2.27 13.02 -1.12
N VAL A 31 -2.73 12.74 0.09
CA VAL A 31 -4.11 13.12 0.49
C VAL A 31 -4.28 14.62 0.66
N ASN A 32 -3.23 15.35 1.06
CA ASN A 32 -3.28 16.81 1.18
C ASN A 32 -3.21 17.54 -0.16
N GLN A 33 -2.84 16.85 -1.25
CA GLN A 33 -2.93 17.40 -2.60
C GLN A 33 -4.39 17.67 -3.03
N GLY A 34 -5.37 17.08 -2.31
CA GLY A 34 -6.80 17.31 -2.48
C GLY A 34 -7.38 16.62 -3.72
N GLY A 35 -8.58 17.02 -4.13
CA GLY A 35 -9.31 16.39 -5.23
C GLY A 35 -9.89 15.04 -4.82
N ASP A 36 -9.56 13.98 -5.54
CA ASP A 36 -9.99 12.60 -5.28
C ASP A 36 -9.06 11.91 -4.25
N ALA A 37 -9.01 12.49 -3.05
CA ALA A 37 -8.03 12.14 -2.01
C ALA A 37 -8.19 10.72 -1.46
N ASP A 38 -9.40 10.18 -1.45
CA ASP A 38 -9.69 8.80 -1.03
C ASP A 38 -9.18 7.79 -2.06
N THR A 39 -9.46 8.00 -3.34
CA THR A 39 -8.97 7.11 -4.42
C THR A 39 -7.45 7.19 -4.57
N THR A 40 -6.90 8.40 -4.64
CA THR A 40 -5.45 8.62 -4.73
C THR A 40 -4.72 8.12 -3.48
N GLY A 41 -5.29 8.33 -2.30
CA GLY A 41 -4.79 7.79 -1.04
C GLY A 41 -4.81 6.27 -0.99
N ALA A 42 -5.86 5.61 -1.49
CA ALA A 42 -5.91 4.15 -1.55
C ALA A 42 -4.83 3.57 -2.48
N ILE A 43 -4.69 4.12 -3.69
CA ILE A 43 -3.67 3.69 -4.66
C ILE A 43 -2.25 3.97 -4.11
N ALA A 44 -2.03 5.15 -3.51
CA ALA A 44 -0.76 5.48 -2.87
C ALA A 44 -0.44 4.55 -1.71
N GLY A 45 -1.42 4.26 -0.85
CA GLY A 45 -1.26 3.36 0.29
C GLY A 45 -0.89 1.95 -0.14
N MET A 46 -1.47 1.44 -1.23
CA MET A 46 -1.09 0.16 -1.81
C MET A 46 0.37 0.16 -2.28
N ILE A 47 0.77 1.14 -3.08
CA ILE A 47 2.13 1.21 -3.67
C ILE A 47 3.18 1.48 -2.58
N ALA A 48 2.95 2.48 -1.74
CA ALA A 48 3.85 2.83 -0.64
C ALA A 48 3.94 1.70 0.40
N GLY A 49 2.83 1.02 0.70
CA GLY A 49 2.82 -0.12 1.62
C GLY A 49 3.64 -1.30 1.10
N ALA A 50 3.58 -1.56 -0.21
CA ALA A 50 4.43 -2.56 -0.85
C ALA A 50 5.91 -2.15 -0.89
N PHE A 51 6.20 -0.86 -1.01
CA PHE A 51 7.56 -0.32 -1.10
C PHE A 51 8.27 -0.22 0.27
N TYR A 52 7.61 0.37 1.26
CA TYR A 52 8.17 0.61 2.60
C TYR A 52 7.98 -0.59 3.55
N GLY A 53 7.00 -1.45 3.28
CA GLY A 53 6.66 -2.58 4.14
C GLY A 53 5.63 -2.24 5.23
N LEU A 54 5.04 -3.29 5.82
CA LEU A 54 3.95 -3.17 6.80
C LEU A 54 4.36 -2.46 8.09
N ASP A 55 5.62 -2.63 8.53
CA ASP A 55 6.12 -2.04 9.78
C ASP A 55 6.23 -0.51 9.73
N GLU A 56 6.33 0.06 8.53
CA GLU A 56 6.37 1.51 8.30
C GLU A 56 5.00 2.17 8.33
N ILE A 57 3.90 1.39 8.34
CA ILE A 57 2.55 1.95 8.45
C ILE A 57 2.32 2.43 9.89
N PRO A 58 1.95 3.71 10.11
CA PRO A 58 1.73 4.23 11.45
C PRO A 58 0.72 3.39 12.25
N LYS A 59 1.18 2.81 13.37
CA LYS A 59 0.34 1.98 14.26
C LYS A 59 -0.95 2.70 14.69
N ARG A 60 -0.91 4.03 14.80
CA ARG A 60 -2.09 4.84 15.14
C ARG A 60 -3.16 4.84 14.04
N TRP A 61 -2.79 4.66 12.77
CA TRP A 61 -3.73 4.51 11.66
C TRP A 61 -4.29 3.09 11.60
N LEU A 62 -3.44 2.07 11.77
CA LEU A 62 -3.88 0.68 11.82
C LEU A 62 -4.88 0.43 12.95
N LYS A 63 -4.71 1.07 14.11
CA LYS A 63 -5.65 1.01 15.25
C LYS A 63 -7.01 1.66 14.98
N LYS A 64 -7.16 2.43 13.90
CA LYS A 64 -8.42 3.08 13.50
C LYS A 64 -9.20 2.27 12.47
N LEU A 65 -8.58 1.26 11.86
CA LEU A 65 -9.27 0.33 10.98
C LEU A 65 -10.22 -0.53 11.80
N LYS A 66 -11.35 -0.91 11.20
CA LYS A 66 -12.24 -1.92 11.76
C LYS A 66 -11.47 -3.24 11.88
N SER A 67 -11.53 -3.88 13.04
CA SER A 67 -10.84 -5.14 13.33
C SER A 67 -11.14 -6.20 12.28
N GLU A 68 -12.42 -6.36 11.95
CA GLU A 68 -12.90 -7.39 11.05
C GLU A 68 -12.35 -7.19 9.63
N VAL A 69 -12.34 -5.94 9.16
CA VAL A 69 -11.82 -5.58 7.84
C VAL A 69 -10.30 -5.81 7.78
N ARG A 70 -9.58 -5.40 8.83
CA ARG A 70 -8.13 -5.58 8.88
C ARG A 70 -7.74 -7.05 8.87
N GLU A 71 -8.38 -7.86 9.71
CA GLU A 71 -8.12 -9.29 9.78
C GLU A 71 -8.41 -9.99 8.44
N GLU A 72 -9.50 -9.62 7.78
CA GLU A 72 -9.83 -10.15 6.45
C GLU A 72 -8.77 -9.76 5.40
N VAL A 73 -8.36 -8.49 5.36
CA VAL A 73 -7.33 -8.01 4.42
C VAL A 73 -5.99 -8.69 4.65
N ASP A 74 -5.55 -8.82 5.91
CA ASP A 74 -4.29 -9.49 6.26
C ASP A 74 -4.32 -10.97 5.83
N ALA A 75 -5.44 -11.67 6.08
CA ALA A 75 -5.62 -13.06 5.68
C ALA A 75 -5.65 -13.24 4.15
N GLN A 76 -6.34 -12.35 3.43
CA GLN A 76 -6.40 -12.38 1.97
C GLN A 76 -5.04 -12.08 1.34
N ALA A 77 -4.30 -11.10 1.85
CA ALA A 77 -2.96 -10.77 1.35
C ALA A 77 -2.02 -11.98 1.41
N VAL A 78 -1.96 -12.65 2.55
CA VAL A 78 -1.14 -13.87 2.74
C VAL A 78 -1.59 -15.00 1.80
N LYS A 79 -2.91 -15.20 1.67
CA LYS A 79 -3.46 -16.24 0.78
C LYS A 79 -3.09 -15.98 -0.68
N LEU A 80 -3.22 -14.74 -1.15
CA LEU A 80 -2.90 -14.34 -2.53
C LEU A 80 -1.43 -14.56 -2.87
N VAL A 81 -0.51 -14.24 -1.94
CA VAL A 81 0.92 -14.52 -2.13
C VAL A 81 1.18 -16.02 -2.24
N LYS A 82 0.58 -16.84 -1.37
CA LYS A 82 0.77 -18.30 -1.36
C LYS A 82 0.27 -18.97 -2.64
N ILE A 83 -0.84 -18.51 -3.23
CA ILE A 83 -1.36 -19.08 -4.47
C ILE A 83 -0.71 -18.49 -5.72
N SER A 84 0.15 -17.48 -5.58
CA SER A 84 0.86 -16.91 -6.72
C SER A 84 1.86 -17.94 -7.28
N PRO A 85 2.16 -17.92 -8.58
CA PRO A 85 3.19 -18.81 -9.17
C PRO A 85 4.57 -18.68 -8.51
N TRP A 86 4.82 -17.59 -7.78
CA TRP A 86 6.06 -17.32 -7.06
C TRP A 86 5.97 -17.61 -5.55
N GLY A 87 4.80 -18.02 -5.03
CA GLY A 87 4.57 -18.29 -3.61
C GLY A 87 5.24 -19.56 -3.08
N ASP A 88 5.45 -20.54 -3.95
CA ASP A 88 6.02 -21.86 -3.63
C ASP A 88 7.52 -22.00 -3.92
N GLN A 89 8.19 -20.96 -4.45
CA GLN A 89 9.61 -21.06 -4.87
C GLN A 89 10.61 -21.27 -3.72
N ASN A 90 10.18 -21.20 -2.46
CA ASN A 90 11.00 -21.51 -1.28
C ASN A 90 10.78 -22.93 -0.73
N ALA A 91 9.95 -23.76 -1.38
CA ALA A 91 9.71 -25.15 -0.97
C ALA A 91 10.69 -26.16 -1.59
N GLU A 92 11.41 -25.79 -2.67
CA GLU A 92 12.25 -26.73 -3.44
C GLU A 92 13.75 -26.75 -3.03
N GLU A 93 14.20 -25.93 -2.08
CA GLU A 93 15.62 -25.90 -1.62
C GLU A 93 15.92 -26.72 -0.35
N LYS A 94 15.03 -27.63 0.09
CA LYS A 94 15.21 -28.40 1.34
C LYS A 94 15.32 -29.92 1.22
N ASP A 95 15.39 -30.46 0.00
CA ASP A 95 15.55 -31.89 -0.24
C ASP A 95 16.88 -32.21 -0.99
N ASP A 96 18.02 -31.79 -0.43
CA ASP A 96 19.36 -32.31 -0.75
C ASP A 96 20.21 -32.50 0.53
#